data_AF-A0A8T4W575-F1
#
_entry.id   AF-A0A8T4W575-F1
#
_cell.length_a   1.000
_cell.length_b   1.000
_cell.length_c   1.000
_cell.angle_alpha   90.00
_cell.angle_beta   90.00
_cell.angle_gamma   90.00
#
_symmetry.space_group_name_H-M   'P 1'
#
loop_
_entity.id
_entity.type
_entity.pdbx_description
1 polymer ?
#
loop_
_entity_poly.entity_id
_entity_poly.type
_entity_poly.pdbx_seq_one_letter_code
_entity_poly.pdbx_strand_id
1 'polypeptide(L)'
;DNERQLLVLSTDHGKVKIWQIAGMIARRIVPYVEEGEVIEKGERMGMIRFGSKVKVEFAEDVEFFVEKGQKVKAGKTSLGEWNE
;
A
#
# COMPACT_ATOMS: atom_id res chain seq x y z
N ASP A 1 -8.48 -6.49 18.76
CA ASP A 1 -7.99 -6.31 17.38
C ASP A 1 -7.68 -4.87 17.03
N ASN A 2 -6.74 -4.66 16.10
CA ASN A 2 -6.51 -3.39 15.42
C ASN A 2 -7.23 -3.41 14.07
N GLU A 3 -7.81 -2.30 13.63
CA GLU A 3 -8.46 -2.18 12.32
C GLU A 3 -7.46 -2.50 11.19
N ARG A 4 -7.93 -3.25 10.19
CA ARG A 4 -7.17 -3.62 9.00
C ARG A 4 -8.03 -3.39 7.77
N GLN A 5 -7.43 -2.79 6.76
CA GLN A 5 -8.03 -2.62 5.45
C GLN A 5 -7.11 -3.26 4.42
N LEU A 6 -7.67 -4.06 3.53
CA LEU A 6 -6.99 -4.59 2.36
C LEU A 6 -7.49 -3.85 1.13
N LEU A 7 -6.58 -3.22 0.40
CA LEU A 7 -6.83 -2.75 -0.95
C LEU A 7 -6.22 -3.76 -1.92
N VAL A 8 -7.00 -4.19 -2.92
CA VAL A 8 -6.51 -5.04 -4.01
C VAL A 8 -6.57 -4.21 -5.28
N LEU A 9 -5.40 -3.82 -5.78
CA LEU A 9 -5.27 -3.08 -7.02
C LEU A 9 -5.06 -4.09 -8.16
N SER A 10 -5.84 -3.93 -9.23
CA SER A 10 -5.59 -4.63 -10.49
C SER A 10 -4.86 -3.68 -11.41
N THR A 11 -3.67 -4.04 -11.85
CA THR A 11 -2.87 -3.29 -12.82
C THR A 11 -2.66 -4.13 -14.07
N ASP A 12 -2.14 -3.51 -15.13
CA ASP A 12 -1.80 -4.20 -16.38
C ASP A 12 -0.71 -5.28 -16.19
N HIS A 13 0.07 -5.18 -15.11
CA HIS A 13 1.16 -6.10 -14.76
C HIS A 13 0.78 -7.12 -13.67
N GLY A 14 -0.47 -7.11 -13.20
CA GLY A 14 -0.97 -8.05 -12.19
C GLY A 14 -1.53 -7.39 -10.95
N LYS A 15 -1.74 -8.20 -9.90
CA LYS A 15 -2.38 -7.72 -8.66
C LYS A 15 -1.36 -7.21 -7.65
N VAL A 16 -1.66 -6.06 -7.06
CA VAL A 16 -0.93 -5.52 -5.90
C VAL A 16 -1.88 -5.46 -4.70
N LYS A 17 -1.49 -6.06 -3.58
CA LYS A 17 -2.25 -6.02 -2.33
C LYS A 17 -1.60 -5.05 -1.38
N ILE A 18 -2.38 -4.12 -0.84
CA ILE A 18 -1.92 -3.14 0.13
C ILE A 18 -2.75 -3.29 1.40
N TRP A 19 -2.09 -3.72 2.46
CA TRP A 19 -2.68 -3.76 3.79
C TRP A 19 -2.34 -2.47 4.54
N GLN A 20 -3.37 -1.78 5.00
CA GLN A 20 -3.27 -0.75 6.02
C GLN A 20 -3.66 -1.38 7.35
N ILE A 21 -2.77 -1.32 8.34
CA ILE A 21 -2.98 -1.96 9.65
C ILE A 21 -2.86 -0.87 10.69
N ALA A 22 -3.93 -0.52 11.38
CA ALA A 22 -3.92 0.56 12.36
C ALA A 22 -3.13 0.20 13.62
N GLY A 23 -2.62 1.22 14.30
CA GLY A 23 -1.81 1.11 15.50
C GLY A 23 -2.67 1.11 16.75
N MET A 24 -2.08 0.77 17.90
CA MET A 24 -2.82 0.54 19.15
C MET A 24 -3.50 1.78 19.75
N ILE A 25 -3.12 3.00 19.35
CA ILE A 25 -3.65 4.25 19.96
C ILE A 25 -4.99 4.63 19.33
N ALA A 26 -4.99 5.12 18.10
CA ALA A 26 -6.22 5.61 17.46
C ALA A 26 -6.99 4.52 16.70
N ARG A 27 -6.33 3.40 16.36
CA ARG A 27 -6.93 2.20 15.75
C ARG A 27 -7.89 2.45 14.57
N ARG A 28 -7.76 3.59 13.89
CA ARG A 28 -8.71 4.01 12.85
C ARG A 28 -8.06 4.19 11.49
N ILE A 29 -8.65 3.56 10.49
CA ILE A 29 -8.37 3.76 9.07
C ILE A 29 -9.48 4.65 8.50
N VAL A 30 -9.10 5.59 7.64
CA VAL A 30 -10.05 6.40 6.87
C VAL A 30 -9.84 6.05 5.40
N PRO A 31 -10.78 5.32 4.76
CA PRO A 31 -10.70 5.05 3.33
C PRO A 31 -10.92 6.34 2.55
N TYR A 32 -10.20 6.49 1.44
CA TYR A 32 -10.40 7.61 0.50
C TYR A 32 -10.84 7.15 -0.88
N VAL A 33 -10.92 5.84 -1.10
CA VAL A 33 -11.27 5.24 -2.38
C VAL A 33 -12.30 4.14 -2.13
N GLU A 34 -13.10 3.86 -3.15
CA GLU A 34 -14.15 2.85 -3.11
C GLU A 34 -13.87 1.69 -4.08
N GLU A 35 -14.59 0.57 -3.91
CA GLU A 35 -14.46 -0.57 -4.83
C GLU A 35 -14.92 -0.19 -6.23
N GLY A 36 -14.13 -0.57 -7.24
CA GLY A 36 -14.39 -0.24 -8.65
C GLY A 36 -13.84 1.12 -9.10
N GLU A 37 -13.30 1.92 -8.18
CA GLU A 37 -12.67 3.20 -8.51
C GLU A 37 -11.32 2.98 -9.22
N VAL A 38 -11.09 3.76 -10.29
CA VAL A 38 -9.80 3.80 -10.98
C VAL A 38 -8.97 4.88 -10.33
N ILE A 39 -7.76 4.52 -9.88
CA ILE A 39 -6.85 5.44 -9.20
C ILE A 39 -5.55 5.58 -9.98
N GLU A 40 -4.93 6.75 -9.91
CA GLU A 40 -3.66 7.01 -10.55
C GLU A 40 -2.46 6.79 -9.61
N LYS A 41 -1.27 6.59 -10.19
CA LYS A 41 -0.04 6.45 -9.41
C LYS A 41 0.21 7.71 -8.58
N GLY A 42 0.34 7.53 -7.26
CA GLY A 42 0.60 8.61 -6.32
C GLY A 42 -0.66 9.18 -5.66
N GLU A 43 -1.84 8.73 -6.09
CA GLU A 43 -3.11 9.08 -5.48
C GLU A 43 -3.23 8.50 -4.05
N ARG A 44 -4.01 9.17 -3.21
CA ARG A 44 -4.17 8.81 -1.81
C ARG A 44 -5.30 7.80 -1.64
N MET A 45 -4.96 6.56 -1.29
CA MET A 45 -5.94 5.49 -1.08
C MET A 45 -6.59 5.49 0.32
N GLY A 46 -5.97 6.14 1.30
CA GLY A 46 -6.49 6.17 2.66
C GLY A 46 -5.50 6.76 3.66
N MET A 47 -5.92 6.83 4.92
CA MET A 47 -5.11 7.35 6.02
C MET A 47 -5.24 6.49 7.28
N ILE A 48 -4.11 6.12 7.86
CA ILE A 48 -4.04 5.52 9.19
C ILE A 48 -3.84 6.63 10.22
N ARG A 49 -4.80 6.83 11.13
CA ARG A 49 -4.66 7.85 12.18
C ARG A 49 -3.56 7.46 13.17
N PHE A 50 -2.65 8.40 13.46
CA PHE A 50 -1.48 8.25 14.32
C PHE A 50 -0.42 7.24 13.86
N GLY A 51 -0.45 6.87 12.56
CA GLY A 51 0.54 5.98 11.95
C GLY A 51 0.48 4.55 12.48
N SER A 52 1.06 3.62 11.72
CA SER A 52 1.23 2.21 12.10
C SER A 52 2.07 1.48 11.06
N LYS A 53 1.46 0.59 10.26
CA LYS A 53 2.14 -0.27 9.30
C LYS A 53 1.34 -0.34 8.00
N VAL A 54 2.06 -0.22 6.90
CA VAL A 54 1.58 -0.60 5.56
C VAL A 54 2.38 -1.82 5.12
N LYS A 55 1.70 -2.84 4.60
CA LYS A 55 2.31 -3.99 3.95
C LYS A 55 1.89 -3.98 2.49
N VAL A 56 2.85 -4.11 1.58
CA VAL A 56 2.61 -4.21 0.14
C VAL A 56 3.04 -5.61 -0.28
N GLU A 57 2.17 -6.31 -1.01
CA GLU A 57 2.44 -7.63 -1.57
C GLU A 57 2.19 -7.59 -3.07
N PHE A 58 3.12 -8.16 -3.82
CA PHE A 58 3.06 -8.28 -5.27
C PHE A 58 2.74 -9.74 -5.61
N ALA A 59 1.85 -9.97 -6.57
CA ALA A 59 1.49 -11.32 -7.01
C ALA A 59 2.52 -11.92 -7.97
N GLU A 60 3.20 -11.08 -8.73
CA GLU A 60 4.19 -11.44 -9.75
C GLU A 60 5.61 -11.11 -9.27
N ASP A 61 6.61 -11.57 -10.03
CA ASP A 61 8.01 -11.29 -9.76
C ASP A 61 8.34 -9.80 -9.94
N VAL A 62 8.97 -9.23 -8.91
CA VAL A 62 9.37 -7.82 -8.83
C VAL A 62 10.83 -7.72 -8.45
N GLU A 63 11.61 -6.99 -9.23
CA GLU A 63 12.95 -6.56 -8.85
C GLU A 63 12.85 -5.36 -7.91
N PHE A 64 13.30 -5.51 -6.66
CA PHE A 64 13.19 -4.46 -5.65
C PHE A 64 14.39 -3.52 -5.66
N PHE A 65 14.11 -2.21 -5.68
CA PHE A 65 15.12 -1.15 -5.57
C PHE A 65 15.42 -0.74 -4.13
N VAL A 66 14.68 -1.31 -3.17
CA VAL A 66 14.77 -0.93 -1.76
C VAL A 66 15.32 -2.07 -0.92
N GLU A 67 16.09 -1.69 0.09
CA GLU A 67 16.68 -2.63 1.03
C GLU A 67 15.98 -2.60 2.40
N LYS A 68 16.17 -3.68 3.16
CA LYS A 68 15.65 -3.78 4.52
C LYS A 68 16.22 -2.65 5.39
N GLY A 69 15.33 -1.86 5.99
CA GLY A 69 15.69 -0.73 6.87
C GLY A 69 15.83 0.61 6.15
N GLN A 70 15.76 0.62 4.81
CA GLN A 70 15.73 1.86 4.04
C GLN A 70 14.49 2.69 4.36
N LYS A 71 14.67 3.99 4.56
CA LYS A 71 13.56 4.92 4.71
C LYS A 71 12.89 5.17 3.36
N VAL A 72 11.59 4.91 3.28
CA VAL A 72 10.77 5.14 2.09
C VAL A 72 9.72 6.21 2.34
N LYS A 73 9.25 6.86 1.27
CA LYS A 73 8.17 7.85 1.32
C LYS A 73 7.06 7.49 0.35
N ALA A 74 5.84 7.36 0.87
CA ALA A 74 4.65 7.05 0.08
C ALA A 74 4.46 8.07 -1.06
N GLY A 75 4.11 7.58 -2.25
CA GLY A 75 3.94 8.39 -3.47
C GLY A 75 5.24 8.98 -4.04
N LYS A 76 6.42 8.62 -3.50
CA LYS A 76 7.71 9.15 -3.98
C LYS A 76 8.77 8.10 -4.18
N THR A 77 8.97 7.20 -3.23
CA THR A 77 9.98 6.15 -3.32
C THR A 77 9.41 4.98 -4.11
N SER A 78 10.02 4.66 -5.26
CA SER A 78 9.75 3.41 -5.98
C SER A 78 10.25 2.23 -5.14
N LEU A 79 9.42 1.18 -5.03
CA LEU A 79 9.79 -0.03 -4.30
C LEU A 79 10.52 -1.04 -5.20
N GLY A 80 10.16 -1.06 -6.47
CA GLY A 80 10.70 -1.99 -7.46
C GLY A 80 9.97 -1.85 -8.79
N GLU A 81 10.30 -2.73 -9.72
CA GLU A 81 9.66 -2.88 -11.02
C GLU A 81 9.33 -4.34 -11.30
N TRP A 82 8.33 -4.58 -12.13
CA TRP A 82 8.03 -5.94 -12.58
C TRP A 82 9.12 -6.44 -13.51
N ASN A 83 9.50 -7.71 -13.36
CA ASN A 83 10.39 -8.36 -14.33
C ASN A 83 9.60 -8.59 -15.63
N GLU A 84 10.21 -8.23 -16.77
CA GLU A 84 9.65 -8.51 -18.11
C GLU A 84 9.65 -10.02 -18.43
#